data_AF-A0A821R3P6-F1
#
_entry.id   AF-A0A821R3P6-F1
#
_cell.length_a   1.000
_cell.length_b   1.000
_cell.length_c   1.000
_cell.angle_alpha   90.00
_cell.angle_beta   90.00
_cell.angle_gamma   90.00
#
_symmetry.space_group_name_H-M   'P 1'
#
loop_
_entity.id
_entity.type
_entity.pdbx_description
1 polymer ?
#
loop_
_entity_poly.entity_id
_entity_poly.type
_entity_poly.pdbx_seq_one_letter_code
_entity_poly.pdbx_strand_id
1 'polypeptide(L)'
;MLRKLAPTSKAAAEIDGLTIHSFLGESRKSSKKKQTRTFRPGDTKLENEWRHVKYLIIDEMSMVGLSLLARLNRIVKTAKH
;
A
#
# COMPACT_ATOMS: atom_id res chain seq x y z
N MET A 1 15.68 -1.41 -0.79
CA MET A 1 14.89 -0.91 -1.94
C MET A 1 13.89 0.14 -1.47
N LEU A 2 13.67 1.16 -2.29
CA LEU A 2 12.78 2.28 -2.01
C LEU A 2 11.37 1.99 -2.57
N ARG A 3 10.31 2.31 -1.82
CA ARG A 3 8.93 2.28 -2.31
C ARG A 3 8.33 3.69 -2.23
N LYS A 4 7.76 4.16 -3.34
CA LYS A 4 7.17 5.50 -3.48
C LYS A 4 5.65 5.39 -3.60
N LEU A 5 4.92 6.06 -2.73
CA LEU A 5 3.45 6.05 -2.68
C LEU A 5 2.89 7.46 -2.67
N ALA A 6 1.68 7.63 -3.18
CA ALA A 6 0.90 8.85 -3.03
C ALA A 6 -0.61 8.53 -2.88
N PRO A 7 -1.46 9.41 -2.34
CA PRO A 7 -2.89 9.17 -2.21
C PRO A 7 -3.65 9.26 -3.53
N THR A 8 -3.16 10.05 -4.50
CA THR A 8 -3.81 10.27 -5.80
C THR A 8 -2.98 9.69 -6.94
N SER A 9 -3.64 9.35 -8.05
CA SER A 9 -2.96 8.81 -9.24
C SER A 9 -2.01 9.82 -9.88
N LYS A 10 -2.32 11.12 -9.81
CA LYS A 10 -1.48 12.17 -10.39
C LYS A 10 -0.15 12.30 -9.63
N ALA A 11 -0.23 12.50 -8.31
CA ALA A 11 0.97 12.59 -7.47
C ALA A 11 1.81 11.30 -7.51
N ALA A 12 1.14 10.13 -7.53
CA ALA A 12 1.85 8.87 -7.66
C ALA A 12 2.62 8.78 -8.99
N ALA A 13 2.05 9.25 -10.09
CA ALA A 13 2.72 9.25 -11.39
C ALA A 13 3.92 10.20 -11.42
N GLU A 14 3.83 11.37 -10.79
CA GLU A 14 4.92 12.36 -10.73
C GLU A 14 6.17 11.85 -10.01
N ILE A 15 6.00 10.93 -9.05
CA ILE A 15 7.12 10.32 -8.32
C ILE A 15 7.48 8.91 -8.81
N ASP A 16 6.99 8.47 -9.99
CA ASP A 16 7.11 7.08 -10.47
C ASP A 16 6.74 6.03 -9.40
N GLY A 17 5.63 6.29 -8.71
CA GLY A 17 5.13 5.53 -7.58
C GLY A 17 3.79 4.86 -7.86
N LEU A 18 3.18 4.37 -6.78
CA LEU A 18 1.84 3.76 -6.81
C LEU A 18 0.89 4.52 -5.91
N THR A 19 -0.40 4.49 -6.21
CA THR A 19 -1.36 4.99 -5.23
C THR A 19 -1.38 4.06 -4.01
N ILE A 20 -1.60 4.63 -2.81
CA ILE A 20 -1.75 3.83 -1.58
C ILE A 20 -2.88 2.80 -1.77
N HIS A 21 -4.00 3.18 -2.40
CA HIS A 21 -5.12 2.25 -2.65
C HIS A 21 -4.75 1.09 -3.58
N SER A 22 -4.08 1.36 -4.69
CA SER A 22 -3.57 0.32 -5.60
C SER A 22 -2.59 -0.59 -4.88
N PHE A 23 -1.73 -0.01 -4.05
CA PHE A 23 -0.77 -0.74 -3.24
C PHE A 23 -1.45 -1.67 -2.22
N LEU A 24 -2.53 -1.22 -1.58
CA LEU A 24 -3.35 -2.01 -0.66
C LEU A 24 -4.22 -3.08 -1.37
N GLY A 25 -4.24 -3.12 -2.70
CA GLY A 25 -5.09 -4.02 -3.48
C GLY A 25 -6.56 -3.60 -3.54
N GLU A 26 -6.86 -2.33 -3.27
CA GLU A 26 -8.22 -1.79 -3.32
C GLU A 26 -8.53 -1.22 -4.71
N SER A 27 -9.03 -2.07 -5.60
CA SER A 27 -9.64 -1.57 -6.83
C SER A 27 -11.05 -1.05 -6.55
N ARG A 28 -11.34 0.19 -6.97
CA ARG A 28 -12.69 0.78 -6.89
C ARG A 28 -13.64 0.29 -8.01
N LYS A 29 -13.17 -0.52 -8.97
CA LYS A 29 -13.99 -0.98 -10.11
C LYS A 29 -14.82 -2.23 -9.78
N SER A 30 -16.13 -2.00 -9.65
CA SER A 30 -17.26 -2.82 -10.13
C SER A 30 -17.42 -4.28 -9.64
N SER A 31 -18.44 -4.46 -8.79
CA SER A 31 -19.46 -5.55 -8.80
C SER A 31 -19.13 -7.05 -8.76
N LYS A 32 -17.88 -7.52 -8.67
CA LYS A 32 -17.60 -8.95 -8.35
C LYS A 32 -16.64 -9.08 -7.17
N LYS A 33 -17.20 -9.45 -6.00
CA LYS A 33 -16.54 -9.72 -4.70
C LYS A 33 -15.37 -8.77 -4.40
N LYS A 34 -15.55 -7.80 -3.50
CA LYS A 34 -14.44 -7.08 -2.84
C LYS A 34 -13.42 -8.12 -2.35
N GLN A 35 -12.39 -8.42 -3.15
CA GLN A 35 -11.21 -9.14 -2.68
C GLN A 35 -10.44 -8.14 -1.86
N THR A 36 -10.88 -7.93 -0.63
CA THR A 36 -10.01 -7.40 0.41
C THR A 36 -8.87 -8.42 0.50
N ARG A 37 -7.70 -8.08 -0.06
CA ARG A 37 -6.49 -8.89 0.10
C ARG A 37 -6.34 -9.16 1.60
N THR A 38 -6.47 -10.41 2.02
CA THR A 38 -6.38 -10.76 3.44
C THR A 38 -4.91 -10.84 3.80
N PHE A 39 -4.40 -9.77 4.40
CA PHE A 39 -3.04 -9.72 4.91
C PHE A 39 -2.98 -10.50 6.22
N ARG A 40 -2.41 -11.71 6.19
CA ARG A 40 -2.19 -12.56 7.36
C ARG A 40 -0.69 -12.77 7.55
N PRO A 41 -0.20 -12.89 8.80
CA PRO A 41 1.17 -13.35 9.05
C PRO A 41 1.38 -14.71 8.36
N GLY A 42 2.55 -14.93 7.73
CA GLY A 42 2.82 -16.13 6.95
C GLY A 42 2.33 -16.06 5.50
N ASP A 43 1.78 -14.91 5.04
CA ASP A 43 1.57 -14.66 3.61
C ASP A 43 2.93 -14.45 2.94
N THR A 44 3.52 -15.56 2.48
CA THR A 44 4.84 -15.59 1.84
C THR A 44 4.95 -14.65 0.64
N LYS A 45 3.85 -14.38 -0.08
CA LYS A 45 3.86 -13.44 -1.19
C LYS A 45 4.03 -12.01 -0.69
N LEU A 46 3.27 -11.63 0.34
CA LEU A 46 3.37 -10.32 0.98
C LEU A 46 4.76 -10.12 1.61
N GLU A 47 5.24 -11.10 2.38
CA GLU A 47 6.55 -11.05 3.02
C GLU A 47 7.67 -10.90 1.98
N ASN A 48 7.62 -11.65 0.88
CA ASN A 48 8.60 -11.52 -0.21
C ASN A 48 8.52 -10.17 -0.93
N GLU A 49 7.32 -9.64 -1.19
CA GLU A 49 7.11 -8.29 -1.76
C GLU A 49 7.74 -7.19 -0.89
N TRP A 50 7.69 -7.35 0.43
CA TRP A 50 8.21 -6.40 1.40
C TRP A 50 9.65 -6.66 1.83
N ARG A 51 10.17 -7.89 1.71
CA ARG A 51 11.48 -8.32 2.23
C ARG A 51 12.60 -7.32 1.98
N HIS A 52 12.67 -6.78 0.76
CA HIS A 52 13.74 -5.86 0.35
C HIS A 52 13.40 -4.37 0.49
N VAL A 53 12.16 -4.02 0.84
CA VAL A 53 11.76 -2.63 1.05
C VAL A 53 12.41 -2.12 2.34
N LYS A 54 13.22 -1.06 2.24
CA LYS A 54 13.92 -0.42 3.38
C LYS A 54 13.33 0.95 3.71
N TYR A 55 12.78 1.63 2.71
CA TYR A 55 12.22 2.97 2.83
C TYR A 55 10.87 3.04 2.14
N LEU A 56 9.95 3.75 2.77
CA LEU A 56 8.63 4.06 2.24
C LEU A 56 8.51 5.59 2.17
N ILE A 57 8.45 6.15 0.97
CA ILE A 57 8.15 7.56 0.74
C ILE A 57 6.67 7.68 0.46
N ILE A 58 6.02 8.61 1.16
CA ILE A 58 4.61 8.96 0.96
C ILE A 58 4.58 10.44 0.59
N ASP A 59 4.24 10.71 -0.66
CA ASP A 59 4.01 12.07 -1.15
C ASP A 59 2.56 12.50 -0.88
N GLU A 60 2.33 13.81 -0.84
CA GLU A 60 1.04 14.43 -0.55
C GLU A 60 0.41 13.92 0.76
N MET A 61 1.25 13.80 1.81
CA MET A 61 0.85 13.27 3.11
C MET A 61 -0.32 14.04 3.74
N SER A 62 -0.46 15.33 3.42
CA SER A 62 -1.59 16.19 3.83
C SER A 62 -2.95 15.63 3.41
N MET A 63 -3.01 14.85 2.33
CA MET A 63 -4.24 14.23 1.82
C MET A 63 -4.48 12.81 2.35
N VAL A 64 -3.55 12.26 3.14
CA VAL A 64 -3.64 10.88 3.66
C VAL A 64 -4.41 10.88 4.98
N GLY A 65 -5.67 10.46 4.93
CA GLY A 65 -6.49 10.29 6.13
C GLY A 65 -5.99 9.19 7.07
N LEU A 66 -6.27 9.33 8.37
CA LEU A 66 -5.81 8.41 9.43
C LEU A 66 -6.19 6.94 9.19
N SER A 67 -7.40 6.68 8.69
CA SER A 67 -7.86 5.31 8.41
C SER A 67 -7.03 4.63 7.32
N LEU A 68 -6.61 5.37 6.29
CA LEU A 68 -5.78 4.83 5.22
C LEU A 68 -4.36 4.55 5.72
N LEU A 69 -3.82 5.46 6.53
CA LEU A 69 -2.51 5.31 7.16
C LEU A 69 -2.47 4.12 8.14
N ALA A 70 -3.52 3.96 8.96
CA ALA A 70 -3.63 2.85 9.91
C ALA A 70 -3.64 1.49 9.20
N ARG A 71 -4.32 1.40 8.05
CA ARG A 71 -4.36 0.18 7.23
C ARG A 71 -3.01 -0.13 6.60
N LEU A 72 -2.32 0.89 6.08
CA LEU A 72 -0.95 0.75 5.58
C LEU A 72 0.00 0.25 6.67
N ASN A 73 -0.06 0.85 7.88
CA ASN A 73 0.73 0.43 9.04
C ASN A 73 0.48 -1.03 9.43
N ARG A 74 -0.79 -1.46 9.47
CA ARG A 74 -1.13 -2.86 9.77
C ARG A 74 -0.44 -3.83 8.81
N ILE A 75 -0.43 -3.51 7.51
CA ILE A 75 0.17 -4.38 6.48
C ILE A 75 1.68 -4.40 6.59
N VAL A 76 2.32 -3.24 6.78
CA VAL A 76 3.77 -3.16 6.99
C VAL A 76 4.17 -4.03 8.17
N LYS A 77 3.46 -3.93 9.30
CA LYS A 77 3.71 -4.75 10.50
C LYS A 77 3.54 -6.24 10.24
N THR A 78 2.56 -6.64 9.43
CA THR A 78 2.36 -8.04 9.06
C THR A 78 3.44 -8.55 8.09
N ALA A 79 3.89 -7.72 7.17
CA ALA A 79 4.82 -8.12 6.10
C ALA A 79 6.31 -8.09 6.50
N LYS A 80 6.64 -7.34 7.55
CA LYS A 80 8.02 -7.13 8.05
C LYS A 80 8.22 -7.69 9.46
N HIS A 81 7.37 -8.61 9.87
CA HIS A 81 7.41 -9.24 11.18
C HIS A 81 8.75 -9.92 11.46
#